data_AF-A0A8B3CJJ4-F1
#
_entry.id   AF-A0A8B3CJJ4-F1
#
_cell.length_a   1.000
_cell.length_b   1.000
_cell.length_c   1.000
_cell.angle_alpha   90.00
_cell.angle_beta   90.00
_cell.angle_gamma   90.00
#
_symmetry.space_group_name_H-M   'P 1'
#
loop_
_entity.id
_entity.type
_entity.pdbx_description
1 polymer ?
#
loop_
_entity_poly.entity_id
_entity_poly.type
_entity_poly.pdbx_seq_one_letter_code
_entity_poly.pdbx_strand_id
1 'polypeptide(L)'
;MSEEFDPIFKLQKEFAEAFYSEFKEFFGEEKEHGYELYSLSGAEIGPKGSWATFTIRNPFASRSLVFRYDPENHTVYAMLKIQVIPGEEDWDLDSLFRRKAYPVPEFKDSLKNAGEWIFHSIARHYLGAIFQFCPRILEPDFLPNS
;
A
#
# COMPACT_ATOMS: atom_id res chain seq x y z
N MET A 1 29.46 18.87 -9.07
CA MET A 1 28.03 18.52 -9.01
C MET A 1 27.89 17.13 -9.59
N SER A 2 27.90 16.12 -8.72
CA SER A 2 27.52 14.75 -9.05
C SER A 2 26.27 14.48 -8.22
N GLU A 3 25.12 14.40 -8.90
CA GLU A 3 23.88 13.90 -8.31
C GLU A 3 24.06 12.41 -8.04
N GLU A 4 24.67 12.07 -6.90
CA GLU A 4 24.48 10.76 -6.30
C GLU A 4 23.02 10.69 -5.90
N PHE A 5 22.19 10.07 -6.73
CA PHE A 5 20.79 9.78 -6.42
C PHE A 5 20.73 9.06 -5.06
N ASP A 6 20.03 9.67 -4.10
CA ASP A 6 19.79 9.07 -2.78
C ASP A 6 19.17 7.67 -2.97
N PRO A 7 19.87 6.58 -2.58
CA PRO A 7 19.37 5.22 -2.72
C PRO A 7 17.99 5.01 -2.08
N ILE A 8 17.66 5.76 -1.02
CA ILE A 8 16.36 5.70 -0.35
C ILE A 8 15.28 6.29 -1.25
N PHE A 9 15.55 7.43 -1.89
CA PHE A 9 14.61 8.06 -2.82
C PHE A 9 14.31 7.15 -4.01
N LYS A 10 15.33 6.46 -4.53
CA LYS A 10 15.15 5.46 -5.59
C LYS A 10 14.21 4.33 -5.14
N LEU A 11 14.44 3.77 -3.95
CA LEU A 11 13.59 2.70 -3.40
C LEU A 11 12.14 3.15 -3.16
N GLN A 12 11.94 4.37 -2.65
CA GLN A 12 10.60 4.94 -2.44
C GLN A 12 9.84 5.05 -3.77
N LYS A 13 10.53 5.48 -4.83
CA LYS A 13 9.97 5.57 -6.18
C LYS A 13 9.63 4.18 -6.73
N GLU A 14 10.56 3.23 -6.69
CA GLU A 14 10.32 1.85 -7.16
C GLU A 14 9.15 1.19 -6.42
N PHE A 15 9.03 1.42 -5.11
CA PHE A 15 7.91 0.95 -4.32
C PHE A 15 6.58 1.53 -4.80
N ALA A 16 6.50 2.85 -4.99
CA ALA A 16 5.29 3.52 -5.46
C ALA A 16 4.90 3.07 -6.88
N GLU A 17 5.87 2.95 -7.79
CA GLU A 17 5.66 2.51 -9.17
C GLU A 17 5.14 1.07 -9.23
N ALA A 18 5.71 0.17 -8.43
CA ALA A 18 5.23 -1.21 -8.34
C ALA A 18 3.79 -1.29 -7.87
N PHE A 19 3.44 -0.59 -6.78
CA PHE A 19 2.06 -0.60 -6.26
C PHE A 19 1.06 0.04 -7.22
N TYR A 20 1.43 1.10 -7.92
CA TYR A 20 0.57 1.72 -8.93
C TYR A 20 0.34 0.79 -10.12
N SER A 21 1.40 0.16 -10.64
CA SER A 21 1.32 -0.78 -11.77
C SER A 21 0.46 -1.99 -11.44
N GLU A 22 0.68 -2.63 -10.30
CA GLU A 22 -0.10 -3.81 -9.89
C GLU A 22 -1.56 -3.40 -9.57
N PHE A 23 -1.79 -2.23 -8.99
CA PHE A 23 -3.15 -1.74 -8.77
C PHE A 23 -3.92 -1.67 -10.09
N LYS A 24 -3.32 -1.05 -11.11
CA LYS A 24 -3.91 -0.92 -12.43
C LYS A 24 -4.21 -2.28 -13.07
N GLU A 25 -3.35 -3.28 -12.85
CA GLU A 25 -3.57 -4.63 -13.36
C GLU A 25 -4.81 -5.30 -12.75
N PHE A 26 -5.01 -5.18 -11.43
CA PHE A 26 -6.13 -5.83 -10.74
C PHE A 26 -7.44 -5.04 -10.76
N PHE A 27 -7.37 -3.71 -10.72
CA PHE A 27 -8.52 -2.84 -10.47
C PHE A 27 -8.84 -1.88 -11.62
N GLY A 28 -8.02 -1.82 -12.68
CA GLY A 28 -8.22 -0.91 -13.81
C GLY A 28 -7.72 0.51 -13.54
N GLU A 29 -8.16 1.47 -14.35
CA GLU A 29 -7.75 2.88 -14.20
C GLU A 29 -8.45 3.52 -12.99
N GLU A 30 -7.72 4.31 -12.21
CA GLU A 30 -8.25 4.84 -10.94
C GLU A 30 -9.48 5.74 -11.10
N LYS A 31 -9.54 6.46 -12.22
CA LYS A 31 -10.63 7.39 -12.55
C LYS A 31 -11.92 6.68 -12.94
N GLU A 32 -11.84 5.45 -13.43
CA GLU A 32 -13.02 4.67 -13.81
C GLU A 32 -13.83 4.25 -12.58
N HIS A 33 -13.16 4.15 -11.43
CA HIS A 33 -13.75 3.68 -10.17
C HIS A 33 -13.77 4.74 -9.06
N GLY A 34 -13.33 5.97 -9.36
CA GLY A 34 -13.29 7.07 -8.38
C GLY A 34 -12.28 6.85 -7.25
N TYR A 35 -11.22 6.08 -7.51
CA TYR A 35 -10.14 5.86 -6.56
C TYR A 35 -9.12 6.99 -6.62
N GLU A 36 -8.59 7.35 -5.46
CA GLU A 36 -7.44 8.22 -5.28
C GLU A 36 -6.23 7.37 -4.91
N LEU A 37 -5.16 7.45 -5.71
CA LEU A 37 -3.87 6.86 -5.38
C LEU A 37 -2.88 7.97 -5.11
N TYR A 38 -2.17 7.86 -4.00
CA TYR A 38 -1.08 8.78 -3.69
C TYR A 38 0.05 8.07 -2.96
N SER A 39 1.26 8.46 -3.34
CA SER A 39 2.49 8.06 -2.69
C SER A 39 3.03 9.21 -1.86
N LEU A 40 3.37 8.94 -0.61
CA LEU A 40 4.13 9.86 0.23
C LEU A 40 5.54 9.31 0.37
N SER A 41 6.49 10.04 -0.17
CA SER A 41 7.93 9.89 0.04
C SER A 41 8.35 10.96 1.03
N GLY A 42 8.89 10.56 2.18
CA GLY A 42 8.96 11.46 3.33
C GLY A 42 9.85 12.69 3.13
N ALA A 43 9.23 13.84 3.33
CA ALA A 43 9.89 15.09 3.70
C ALA A 43 9.58 15.46 5.17
N GLU A 44 8.99 14.54 5.94
CA GLU A 44 8.57 14.76 7.32
C GLU A 44 9.70 14.48 8.32
N ILE A 45 9.81 15.34 9.34
CA ILE A 45 10.77 15.19 10.44
C ILE A 45 10.26 14.13 11.41
N GLY A 46 10.96 13.01 11.54
CA GLY A 46 10.64 11.94 12.50
C GLY A 46 11.10 10.54 12.05
N PRO A 47 10.88 9.49 12.87
CA PRO A 47 11.35 8.12 12.59
C PRO A 47 10.71 7.46 11.37
N LYS A 48 9.65 8.05 10.81
CA LYS A 48 8.97 7.58 9.58
C LYS A 48 9.27 8.43 8.35
N GLY A 49 10.14 9.44 8.48
CA GLY A 49 10.51 10.36 7.40
C GLY A 49 11.24 9.68 6.23
N SER A 50 11.82 8.49 6.44
CA SER A 50 12.47 7.70 5.39
C SER A 50 11.54 6.68 4.71
N TRP A 51 10.32 6.51 5.21
CA TRP A 51 9.44 5.43 4.75
C TRP A 51 8.82 5.73 3.39
N ALA A 52 8.68 4.69 2.56
CA ALA A 52 7.84 4.75 1.37
C ALA A 52 6.40 4.44 1.79
N THR A 53 5.44 5.29 1.46
CA THR A 53 4.02 5.01 1.71
C THR A 53 3.24 5.11 0.41
N PHE A 54 2.39 4.11 0.15
CA PHE A 54 1.43 4.11 -0.94
C PHE A 54 0.02 3.92 -0.38
N THR A 55 -0.90 4.79 -0.75
CA THR A 55 -2.29 4.75 -0.26
C THR A 55 -3.26 4.66 -1.41
N ILE A 56 -4.25 3.79 -1.26
CA ILE A 56 -5.42 3.67 -2.13
C ILE A 56 -6.63 4.07 -1.31
N ARG A 57 -7.38 5.07 -1.77
CA ARG A 57 -8.57 5.57 -1.10
C ARG A 57 -9.74 5.64 -2.07
N ASN A 58 -10.93 5.35 -1.56
CA ASN A 58 -12.16 5.81 -2.18
C ASN A 58 -12.68 7.00 -1.35
N PRO A 59 -12.87 8.21 -1.91
CA PRO A 59 -13.34 9.38 -1.16
C PRO A 59 -14.70 9.17 -0.49
N PHE A 60 -15.52 8.27 -1.04
CA PHE A 60 -16.84 7.91 -0.53
C PHE A 60 -16.82 6.69 0.40
N ALA A 61 -15.65 6.15 0.68
CA ALA A 61 -15.45 5.13 1.71
C ALA A 61 -14.75 5.74 2.92
N SER A 62 -15.13 5.28 4.11
CA SER A 62 -14.48 5.56 5.39
C SER A 62 -13.14 4.84 5.55
N ARG A 63 -12.69 4.11 4.52
CA ARG A 63 -11.53 3.24 4.60
C ARG A 63 -10.53 3.48 3.48
N SER A 64 -9.25 3.26 3.79
CA SER A 64 -8.15 3.31 2.83
C SER A 64 -7.19 2.16 3.04
N LEU A 65 -6.59 1.68 1.96
CA LEU A 65 -5.50 0.71 2.01
C LEU A 65 -4.19 1.48 2.06
N VAL A 66 -3.35 1.16 3.03
CA VAL A 66 -2.07 1.82 3.22
C VAL A 66 -0.97 0.77 3.25
N PHE A 67 -0.04 0.88 2.32
CA PHE A 67 1.15 0.05 2.22
C PHE A 67 2.36 0.90 2.54
N ARG A 68 3.23 0.40 3.43
CA ARG A 68 4.43 1.10 3.85
C ARG A 68 5.64 0.21 3.74
N TYR A 69 6.77 0.77 3.33
CA TYR A 69 8.07 0.14 3.40
C TYR A 69 9.01 0.96 4.28
N ASP A 70 9.54 0.30 5.30
CA ASP A 70 10.58 0.80 6.18
C ASP A 70 11.95 0.32 5.64
N PRO A 71 12.75 1.21 5.03
CA PRO A 71 14.04 0.84 4.47
C PRO A 71 15.10 0.53 5.52
N GLU A 72 14.95 1.01 6.76
CA GLU A 72 15.92 0.79 7.84
C GLU A 72 15.78 -0.61 8.42
N ASN A 73 14.53 -1.04 8.64
CA ASN A 73 14.22 -2.37 9.19
C ASN A 73 13.88 -3.39 8.10
N HIS A 74 13.94 -3.02 6.83
CA HIS A 74 13.57 -3.86 5.68
C HIS A 74 12.22 -4.55 5.90
N THR A 75 11.20 -3.79 6.28
CA THR A 75 9.90 -4.31 6.67
C THR A 75 8.78 -3.66 5.86
N VAL A 76 7.82 -4.46 5.43
CA VAL A 76 6.60 -3.98 4.78
C VAL A 76 5.43 -4.09 5.75
N TYR A 77 4.60 -3.06 5.77
CA TYR A 77 3.36 -3.00 6.53
C TYR A 77 2.20 -2.80 5.58
N ALA A 78 1.14 -3.57 5.75
CA ALA A 78 -0.08 -3.48 4.96
C ALA A 78 -1.27 -3.31 5.91
N MET A 79 -1.96 -2.18 5.81
CA MET A 79 -3.02 -1.81 6.74
C MET A 79 -4.29 -1.40 6.00
N LEU A 80 -5.43 -1.76 6.58
CA LEU A 80 -6.71 -1.14 6.31
C LEU A 80 -6.92 -0.05 7.36
N LYS A 81 -6.84 1.21 6.94
CA LYS A 81 -7.24 2.33 7.79
C LYS A 81 -8.74 2.51 7.74
N ILE A 82 -9.38 2.62 8.89
CA ILE A 82 -10.82 2.83 9.04
C ILE A 82 -11.06 4.10 9.84
N GLN A 83 -11.77 5.05 9.25
CA GLN A 83 -12.24 6.25 9.93
C GLN A 83 -13.39 5.87 10.86
N VAL A 84 -13.20 6.05 12.17
CA VAL A 84 -14.24 5.85 13.20
C VAL A 84 -14.59 7.20 13.84
N ILE A 85 -15.75 7.30 14.51
CA ILE A 85 -16.10 8.53 15.23
C ILE A 85 -16.24 8.22 16.73
N PRO A 86 -15.36 8.76 17.60
CA PRO A 86 -14.17 9.57 17.30
C PRO A 86 -12.92 8.70 17.01
N GLY A 87 -12.17 8.98 15.93
CA GLY A 87 -10.80 8.49 15.74
C GLY A 87 -10.50 7.82 14.41
N GLU A 88 -9.39 7.08 14.37
CA GLU A 88 -8.97 6.25 13.24
C GLU A 88 -8.45 4.92 13.81
N GLU A 89 -8.79 3.82 13.14
CA GLU A 89 -8.28 2.49 13.48
C GLU A 89 -7.40 1.96 12.34
N ASP A 90 -6.22 1.45 12.67
CA ASP A 90 -5.32 0.77 11.75
C ASP A 90 -5.47 -0.75 11.92
N TRP A 91 -6.06 -1.42 10.94
CA TRP A 91 -6.24 -2.87 10.95
C TRP A 91 -5.17 -3.56 10.11
N ASP A 92 -4.41 -4.48 10.70
CA ASP A 92 -3.38 -5.26 10.00
C ASP A 92 -4.01 -6.23 8.97
N LEU A 93 -3.66 -6.04 7.69
CA LEU A 93 -4.15 -6.88 6.60
C LEU A 93 -3.61 -8.31 6.68
N ASP A 94 -2.40 -8.52 7.20
CA ASP A 94 -1.83 -9.86 7.36
C ASP A 94 -2.69 -10.69 8.32
N SER A 95 -3.12 -10.08 9.43
CA SER A 95 -4.04 -10.70 10.38
C SER A 95 -5.39 -11.04 9.75
N LEU A 96 -5.91 -10.19 8.85
CA LEU A 96 -7.15 -10.45 8.11
C LEU A 96 -6.98 -11.61 7.11
N PHE A 97 -5.86 -11.66 6.39
CA PHE A 97 -5.55 -12.70 5.41
C PHE A 97 -5.32 -14.07 6.05
N ARG A 98 -4.59 -14.12 7.18
CA ARG A 98 -4.42 -15.37 7.95
C ARG A 98 -5.76 -15.96 8.37
N ARG A 99 -6.72 -15.13 8.80
CA ARG A 99 -8.08 -15.59 9.14
C ARG A 99 -8.86 -16.16 7.94
N LYS A 100 -8.48 -15.78 6.72
CA LYS A 100 -9.04 -16.32 5.47
C LYS A 100 -8.22 -17.48 4.89
N ALA A 101 -7.27 -18.01 5.66
CA ALA A 101 -6.32 -19.04 5.23
C ALA A 101 -5.49 -18.65 4.00
N TYR A 102 -5.32 -17.35 3.75
CA TYR A 102 -4.44 -16.86 2.71
C TYR A 102 -3.01 -16.76 3.26
N PRO A 103 -2.00 -17.32 2.55
CA PRO A 103 -0.63 -17.34 3.04
C PRO A 103 -0.09 -15.91 3.12
N VAL A 104 0.41 -15.51 4.28
CA VAL A 104 1.09 -14.22 4.43
C VAL A 104 2.58 -14.41 4.15
N PRO A 105 3.18 -13.61 3.26
CA PRO A 105 4.55 -13.77 2.84
C PRO A 105 5.50 -13.35 3.96
N GLU A 106 6.51 -14.18 4.20
CA GLU A 106 7.62 -13.86 5.10
C GLU A 106 8.81 -13.40 4.26
N PHE A 107 8.97 -12.10 4.09
CA PHE A 107 9.99 -11.58 3.18
C PHE A 107 11.43 -11.61 3.74
N LYS A 108 11.61 -11.73 5.07
CA LYS A 108 12.91 -11.90 5.79
C LYS A 108 14.06 -11.11 5.14
N ASP A 109 15.17 -11.78 4.83
CA ASP A 109 16.36 -11.16 4.24
C ASP A 109 16.18 -10.77 2.76
N SER A 110 15.10 -11.20 2.10
CA SER A 110 14.84 -10.87 0.69
C SER A 110 14.59 -9.36 0.50
N LEU A 111 14.12 -8.67 1.55
CA LEU A 111 13.95 -7.21 1.55
C LEU A 111 15.27 -6.44 1.72
N LYS A 112 16.34 -7.09 2.18
CA LYS A 112 17.66 -6.45 2.33
C LYS A 112 18.32 -6.16 0.98
N ASN A 113 18.01 -6.98 -0.02
CA ASN A 113 18.42 -6.78 -1.42
C ASN A 113 17.24 -6.29 -2.27
N ALA A 114 16.26 -5.61 -1.65
CA ALA A 114 15.07 -5.16 -2.34
C ALA A 114 15.42 -4.28 -3.55
N GLY A 115 14.77 -4.56 -4.67
CA GLY A 115 14.71 -3.73 -5.86
C GLY A 115 13.38 -3.95 -6.56
N GLU A 116 13.06 -3.15 -7.57
CA GLU A 116 11.81 -3.15 -8.38
C GLU A 116 11.00 -4.46 -8.34
N TRP A 117 11.58 -5.60 -8.75
CA TRP A 117 10.90 -6.89 -8.82
C TRP A 117 10.31 -7.40 -7.50
N ILE A 118 10.97 -7.16 -6.35
CA ILE A 118 10.41 -7.60 -5.06
C ILE A 118 9.17 -6.79 -4.71
N PHE A 119 9.17 -5.48 -4.97
CA PHE A 119 8.02 -4.61 -4.71
C PHE A 119 6.84 -4.98 -5.60
N HIS A 120 7.08 -5.34 -6.86
CA HIS A 120 6.03 -5.90 -7.71
C HIS A 120 5.45 -7.20 -7.13
N SER A 121 6.30 -8.13 -6.69
CA SER A 121 5.82 -9.37 -6.07
C SER A 121 5.02 -9.12 -4.79
N ILE A 122 5.41 -8.14 -3.98
CA ILE A 122 4.72 -7.72 -2.76
C ILE A 122 3.37 -7.10 -3.10
N ALA A 123 3.35 -6.12 -4.01
CA ALA A 123 2.14 -5.44 -4.43
C ALA A 123 1.15 -6.42 -5.05
N ARG A 124 1.60 -7.30 -5.94
CA ARG A 124 0.78 -8.37 -6.54
C ARG A 124 0.18 -9.29 -5.49
N HIS A 125 0.98 -9.65 -4.49
CA HIS A 125 0.52 -10.49 -3.39
C HIS A 125 -0.64 -9.85 -2.62
N TYR A 126 -0.47 -8.61 -2.16
CA TYR A 126 -1.49 -7.91 -1.37
C TYR A 126 -2.73 -7.55 -2.20
N LEU A 127 -2.53 -6.97 -3.38
CA LEU A 127 -3.62 -6.52 -4.24
C LEU A 127 -4.39 -7.70 -4.83
N GLY A 128 -3.72 -8.79 -5.19
CA GLY A 128 -4.37 -10.04 -5.60
C GLY A 128 -5.18 -10.67 -4.47
N ALA A 129 -4.66 -10.68 -3.24
CA ALA A 129 -5.41 -11.15 -2.07
C ALA A 129 -6.69 -10.34 -1.84
N ILE A 130 -6.57 -9.01 -1.93
CA ILE A 130 -7.71 -8.10 -1.78
C ILE A 130 -8.72 -8.35 -2.89
N PHE A 131 -8.27 -8.38 -4.14
CA PHE A 131 -9.14 -8.63 -5.29
C PHE A 131 -9.89 -9.96 -5.15
N GLN A 132 -9.21 -11.02 -4.68
CA GLN A 132 -9.81 -12.35 -4.56
C GLN A 132 -10.76 -12.48 -3.36
N PHE A 133 -10.37 -12.00 -2.18
CA PHE A 133 -11.07 -12.30 -0.93
C PHE A 133 -11.85 -11.14 -0.34
N CYS A 134 -11.51 -9.91 -0.72
CA CYS A 134 -12.10 -8.68 -0.22
C CYS A 134 -12.32 -7.64 -1.34
N PRO A 135 -12.90 -8.00 -2.50
CA PRO A 135 -12.99 -7.09 -3.65
C PRO A 135 -13.79 -5.82 -3.31
N ARG A 136 -14.71 -5.93 -2.34
CA ARG A 136 -15.56 -4.83 -1.89
C ARG A 136 -14.92 -3.96 -0.81
N ILE A 137 -13.65 -4.17 -0.45
CA ILE A 137 -12.98 -3.44 0.65
C ILE A 137 -12.75 -1.96 0.36
N LEU A 138 -12.85 -1.55 -0.90
CA LEU A 138 -12.73 -0.15 -1.33
C LEU A 138 -14.03 0.42 -1.91
N GLU A 139 -15.13 -0.35 -1.88
CA GLU A 139 -16.42 0.17 -2.33
C GLU A 139 -16.88 1.34 -1.45
N PRO A 140 -17.62 2.31 -2.02
CA PRO A 140 -18.26 3.38 -1.25
C PRO A 140 -19.11 2.81 -0.11
N ASP A 141 -19.05 3.43 1.06
CA ASP A 141 -19.96 3.08 2.16
C ASP A 141 -21.37 3.65 1.91
N PHE A 142 -21.44 4.71 1.11
CA PHE A 142 -22.67 5.34 0.66
C PHE A 142 -22.61 5.51 -0.85
N LEU A 143 -23.66 5.06 -1.55
CA LEU A 143 -23.82 5.43 -2.94
C LEU A 143 -24.17 6.92 -3.00
N PRO A 144 -23.46 7.76 -3.76
CA PRO A 144 -23.91 9.12 -3.98
C PRO A 144 -25.30 9.05 -4.59
N ASN A 145 -26.28 9.68 -3.94
CA ASN A 145 -27.67 9.66 -4.38
C ASN A 145 -27.73 10.03 -5.88
N SER A 146 -28.22 9.10 -6.68
CA SER A 146 -28.50 9.23 -8.12
C SER A 146 -29.62 10.23 -8.39
#